data_AF-A0A8S9IKL6-F1
#
_entry.id   AF-A0A8S9IKL6-F1
#
_cell.length_a   1.000
_cell.length_b   1.000
_cell.length_c   1.000
_cell.angle_alpha   90.00
_cell.angle_beta   90.00
_cell.angle_gamma   90.00
#
_symmetry.space_group_name_H-M   'P 1'
#
loop_
_entity.id
_entity.type
_entity.pdbx_description
1 polymer ?
#
loop_
_entity_poly.entity_id
_entity_poly.type
_entity_poly.pdbx_seq_one_letter_code
_entity_poly.pdbx_strand_id
1 'polypeptide(L)'
;MSNRKPSFRFEIDNFSEKKGHIISSNTFKSGGCEWFLAVYLKGDRLADGHLSLYLQVANDTTLQPGWKRSINFYFVLLNQSGKELYKTGLGQKSFCAENPAWGFQKALPLSKFQEEGFLEKDKLIIEVYINGGEVEDVSNKKKTVDINGFQVFASQVTKVGKIFTEHPDIALDFKPTKQEVKTAYMNVLLR
;
A
#
# COMPACT_ATOMS: atom_id res chain seq x y z
N MET A 1 -10.46 23.42 14.47
CA MET A 1 -10.17 22.06 13.97
C MET A 1 -10.15 22.15 12.45
N SER A 2 -9.09 21.72 11.76
CA SER A 2 -9.05 21.83 10.30
C SER A 2 -10.09 20.88 9.68
N ASN A 3 -11.01 21.43 8.87
CA ASN A 3 -11.99 20.69 8.07
C ASN A 3 -11.28 19.94 6.95
N ARG A 4 -10.57 18.86 7.29
CA ARG A 4 -9.98 17.98 6.27
C ARG A 4 -11.09 17.08 5.73
N LYS A 5 -11.27 17.05 4.40
CA LYS A 5 -12.21 16.14 3.74
C LYS A 5 -11.63 14.71 3.76
N PRO A 6 -12.42 13.66 3.98
CA PRO A 6 -11.93 12.28 3.89
C PRO A 6 -11.46 11.97 2.46
N SER A 7 -10.42 11.15 2.34
CA SER A 7 -9.97 10.62 1.03
C SER A 7 -11.00 9.67 0.45
N PHE A 8 -11.71 8.94 1.31
CA PHE A 8 -12.77 8.02 0.92
C PHE A 8 -13.79 7.87 2.04
N ARG A 9 -15.04 7.62 1.68
CA ARG A 9 -16.16 7.40 2.59
C ARG A 9 -16.90 6.15 2.15
N PHE A 10 -17.03 5.19 3.05
CA PHE A 10 -17.68 3.92 2.81
C PHE A 10 -18.89 3.79 3.74
N GLU A 11 -20.06 3.54 3.17
CA GLU A 11 -21.30 3.41 3.92
C GLU A 11 -21.77 1.95 3.89
N ILE A 12 -22.11 1.42 5.06
CA ILE A 12 -22.60 0.05 5.23
C ILE A 12 -23.98 0.15 5.86
N ASP A 13 -25.02 -0.02 5.04
CA ASP A 13 -26.40 -0.13 5.49
C ASP A 13 -26.71 -1.56 5.95
N ASN A 14 -27.65 -1.69 6.90
CA ASN A 14 -28.04 -2.96 7.52
C ASN A 14 -26.81 -3.74 8.01
N PHE A 15 -25.95 -3.06 8.78
CA PHE A 15 -24.67 -3.59 9.26
C PHE A 15 -24.84 -4.90 10.04
N SER A 16 -25.83 -4.97 10.92
CA SER A 16 -26.10 -6.13 11.77
C SER A 16 -26.59 -7.35 10.97
N GLU A 17 -27.17 -7.15 9.79
CA GLU A 17 -27.69 -8.22 8.94
C GLU A 17 -26.66 -8.84 7.99
N LYS A 18 -25.44 -8.27 7.92
CA LYS A 18 -24.41 -8.75 7.00
C LYS A 18 -23.96 -10.16 7.36
N LYS A 19 -24.24 -11.11 6.47
CA LYS A 19 -23.95 -12.54 6.65
C LYS A 19 -22.49 -12.93 6.34
N GLY A 20 -21.79 -12.12 5.55
CA GLY A 20 -20.39 -12.36 5.18
C GLY A 20 -19.42 -12.01 6.31
N HIS A 21 -18.25 -12.65 6.32
CA HIS A 21 -17.18 -12.28 7.27
C HIS A 21 -16.45 -10.99 6.89
N ILE A 22 -16.42 -10.67 5.59
CA ILE A 22 -15.63 -9.56 5.02
C ILE A 22 -16.52 -8.79 4.04
N ILE A 23 -16.42 -7.46 4.09
CA ILE A 23 -16.96 -6.54 3.07
C ILE A 23 -15.80 -5.71 2.52
N SER A 24 -15.72 -5.62 1.20
CA SER A 24 -14.78 -4.74 0.52
C SER A 24 -15.49 -3.54 -0.08
N SER A 25 -14.87 -2.37 -0.03
CA SER A 25 -15.34 -1.19 -0.75
C SER A 25 -15.01 -1.25 -2.24
N ASN A 26 -15.60 -0.33 -3.01
CA ASN A 26 -15.06 0.03 -4.31
C ASN A 26 -13.64 0.60 -4.18
N THR A 27 -12.89 0.59 -5.27
CA THR A 27 -11.56 1.20 -5.31
C THR A 27 -11.64 2.73 -5.33
N PHE A 28 -10.61 3.39 -4.80
CA PHE A 28 -10.49 4.84 -4.81
C PHE A 28 -9.03 5.28 -4.92
N LYS A 29 -8.79 6.46 -5.49
CA LYS A 29 -7.45 7.01 -5.71
C LYS A 29 -7.12 8.08 -4.69
N SER A 30 -6.00 7.92 -3.99
CA SER A 30 -5.46 8.92 -3.06
C SER A 30 -3.98 8.65 -2.79
N GLY A 31 -3.20 9.66 -2.43
CA GLY A 31 -1.78 9.47 -2.08
C GLY A 31 -0.93 8.80 -3.17
N GLY A 32 -1.30 8.95 -4.46
CA GLY A 32 -0.58 8.38 -5.60
C GLY A 32 -0.82 6.89 -5.86
N CYS A 33 -1.79 6.27 -5.19
CA CYS A 33 -2.14 4.86 -5.35
C CYS A 33 -3.66 4.68 -5.46
N GLU A 34 -4.05 3.50 -5.96
CA GLU A 34 -5.42 3.02 -5.93
C GLU A 34 -5.58 2.03 -4.76
N TRP A 35 -6.59 2.26 -3.95
CA TRP A 35 -6.83 1.57 -2.69
C TRP A 35 -8.24 0.99 -2.65
N PHE A 36 -8.46 0.01 -1.79
CA PHE A 36 -9.79 -0.33 -1.31
C PHE A 36 -9.74 -0.60 0.21
N LEU A 37 -10.89 -0.49 0.85
CA LEU A 37 -11.07 -0.80 2.26
C LEU A 37 -11.64 -2.21 2.39
N ALA A 38 -10.97 -3.07 3.17
CA ALA A 38 -11.48 -4.37 3.61
C ALA A 38 -11.93 -4.29 5.07
N VAL A 39 -13.18 -4.66 5.32
CA VAL A 39 -13.83 -4.62 6.63
C VAL A 39 -14.18 -6.03 7.06
N TYR A 40 -13.54 -6.51 8.12
CA TYR A 40 -13.82 -7.82 8.71
C TYR A 40 -14.83 -7.64 9.85
N LEU A 41 -16.09 -7.97 9.57
CA LEU A 41 -17.22 -7.65 10.44
C LEU A 41 -17.21 -8.36 11.78
N LYS A 42 -16.49 -9.49 11.87
CA LYS A 42 -16.36 -10.30 13.10
C LYS A 42 -14.91 -10.54 13.50
N GLY A 43 -13.99 -9.83 12.87
CA GLY A 43 -12.57 -9.95 13.11
C GLY A 43 -11.89 -10.84 12.09
N ASP A 44 -10.57 -10.71 12.05
CA ASP A 44 -9.72 -11.68 11.36
C ASP A 44 -9.39 -12.89 12.26
N ARG A 45 -8.53 -13.79 11.79
CA ARG A 45 -8.19 -15.06 12.48
C ARG A 45 -7.67 -14.89 13.92
N LEU A 46 -7.14 -13.72 14.30
CA LEU A 46 -6.57 -13.48 15.63
C LEU A 46 -7.38 -12.46 16.44
N ALA A 47 -8.54 -12.04 15.93
CA ALA A 47 -9.28 -10.89 16.42
C ALA A 47 -10.78 -11.12 16.55
N ASP A 48 -11.18 -12.36 16.82
CA ASP A 48 -12.59 -12.70 16.99
C ASP A 48 -13.28 -11.75 17.98
N GLY A 49 -14.52 -11.41 17.68
CA GLY A 49 -15.31 -10.46 18.46
C GLY A 49 -14.90 -8.99 18.31
N HIS A 50 -14.06 -8.63 17.33
CA HIS A 50 -13.73 -7.23 17.00
C HIS A 50 -14.00 -6.93 15.53
N LEU A 51 -14.34 -5.69 15.21
CA LEU A 51 -14.26 -5.17 13.84
C LEU A 51 -12.78 -4.97 13.48
N SER A 52 -12.34 -5.53 12.36
CA SER A 52 -11.00 -5.25 11.79
C SER A 52 -11.12 -4.43 10.51
N LEU A 53 -10.21 -3.47 10.32
CA LEU A 53 -10.21 -2.55 9.20
C LEU A 53 -8.85 -2.55 8.53
N TYR A 54 -8.80 -2.78 7.22
CA TYR A 54 -7.56 -2.80 6.45
C TYR A 54 -7.69 -1.93 5.20
N LEU A 55 -6.72 -1.05 5.02
CA LEU A 55 -6.50 -0.36 3.74
C LEU A 55 -5.59 -1.25 2.91
N GLN A 56 -5.95 -1.51 1.65
CA GLN A 56 -5.20 -2.38 0.76
C GLN A 56 -5.00 -1.74 -0.61
N VAL A 57 -3.84 -1.99 -1.22
CA VAL A 57 -3.55 -1.58 -2.60
C VAL A 57 -4.34 -2.42 -3.58
N ALA A 58 -5.06 -1.78 -4.50
CA ALA A 58 -5.92 -2.46 -5.49
C ALA A 58 -5.15 -3.03 -6.69
N ASN A 59 -4.07 -2.36 -7.13
CA ASN A 59 -3.36 -2.70 -8.37
C ASN A 59 -1.92 -3.18 -8.11
N ASP A 60 -1.71 -4.00 -7.09
CA ASP A 60 -0.39 -4.53 -6.71
C ASP A 60 0.37 -5.17 -7.87
N THR A 61 -0.34 -5.84 -8.78
CA THR A 61 0.20 -6.52 -9.98
C THR A 61 0.63 -5.57 -11.10
N THR A 62 0.16 -4.32 -11.12
CA THR A 62 0.57 -3.32 -12.14
C THR A 62 1.76 -2.48 -11.69
N LEU A 63 2.11 -2.55 -10.41
CA LEU A 63 3.22 -1.80 -9.85
C LEU A 63 4.54 -2.53 -10.12
N GLN A 64 5.59 -1.78 -10.45
CA GLN A 64 6.88 -2.38 -10.78
C GLN A 64 7.45 -3.18 -9.59
N PRO A 65 8.14 -4.31 -9.84
CA PRO A 65 8.83 -5.04 -8.78
C PRO A 65 9.70 -4.13 -7.91
N GLY A 66 9.56 -4.22 -6.59
CA GLY A 66 10.29 -3.39 -5.63
C GLY A 66 9.67 -2.02 -5.31
N TRP A 67 8.42 -1.77 -5.71
CA TRP A 67 7.71 -0.57 -5.30
C TRP A 67 7.51 -0.52 -3.78
N LYS A 68 7.59 0.68 -3.22
CA LYS A 68 7.26 0.98 -1.82
C LYS A 68 6.51 2.30 -1.75
N ARG A 69 5.51 2.37 -0.88
CA ARG A 69 4.69 3.57 -0.66
C ARG A 69 4.44 3.76 0.83
N SER A 70 5.02 4.81 1.40
CA SER A 70 4.91 5.12 2.82
C SER A 70 3.88 6.20 3.04
N ILE A 71 2.65 5.85 3.44
CA ILE A 71 1.57 6.81 3.66
C ILE A 71 1.22 6.91 5.15
N ASN A 72 0.72 8.07 5.56
CA ASN A 72 0.06 8.24 6.85
C ASN A 72 -1.43 8.09 6.63
N PHE A 73 -2.08 7.19 7.35
CA PHE A 73 -3.53 7.06 7.28
C PHE A 73 -4.16 6.75 8.63
N TYR A 74 -5.46 7.02 8.73
CA TYR A 74 -6.30 6.64 9.84
C TYR A 74 -7.75 6.47 9.38
N PHE A 75 -8.53 5.77 10.19
CA PHE A 75 -9.95 5.55 9.98
C PHE A 75 -10.77 6.33 11.01
N VAL A 76 -11.95 6.79 10.58
CA VAL A 76 -12.97 7.36 11.46
C VAL A 76 -14.27 6.62 11.21
N LEU A 77 -14.86 6.08 12.27
CA LEU A 77 -16.15 5.40 12.25
C LEU A 77 -17.21 6.36 12.73
N LEU A 78 -18.25 6.52 11.93
CA LEU A 78 -19.36 7.43 12.17
C LEU A 78 -20.68 6.65 12.15
N ASN A 79 -21.66 7.13 12.90
CA ASN A 79 -23.05 6.72 12.68
C ASN A 79 -23.71 7.59 11.59
N GLN A 80 -25.01 7.38 11.34
CA GLN A 80 -25.75 8.08 10.29
C GLN A 80 -25.74 9.61 10.43
N SER A 81 -25.88 10.15 11.65
CA SER A 81 -25.84 11.59 11.90
C SER A 81 -24.45 12.22 11.74
N GLY A 82 -23.42 11.40 11.50
CA GLY A 82 -22.03 11.85 11.39
C GLY A 82 -21.34 11.98 12.74
N LYS A 83 -21.93 11.48 13.83
CA LYS A 83 -21.28 11.41 15.14
C LYS A 83 -20.11 10.42 15.07
N GLU A 84 -18.95 10.86 15.54
CA GLU A 84 -17.78 10.00 15.69
C GLU A 84 -18.01 8.93 16.77
N LEU A 85 -17.97 7.67 16.34
CA LEU A 85 -18.07 6.49 17.20
C LEU A 85 -16.69 6.02 17.65
N TYR A 86 -15.71 6.11 16.74
CA TYR A 86 -14.35 5.67 16.98
C TYR A 86 -13.39 6.27 15.95
N LYS A 87 -12.15 6.51 16.37
CA LYS A 87 -11.07 7.00 15.51
C LYS A 87 -9.79 6.24 15.83
N THR A 88 -9.13 5.71 14.79
CA THR A 88 -7.85 5.02 14.97
C THR A 88 -6.71 6.01 15.18
N GLY A 89 -5.60 5.52 15.75
CA GLY A 89 -4.35 6.27 15.78
C GLY A 89 -3.85 6.59 14.37
N LEU A 90 -3.15 7.73 14.25
CA LEU A 90 -2.41 8.07 13.03
C LEU A 90 -1.10 7.28 13.01
N GLY A 91 -0.83 6.56 11.92
CA GLY A 91 0.43 5.83 11.77
C GLY A 91 0.95 5.91 10.34
N GLN A 92 2.27 6.04 10.20
CA GLN A 92 2.94 5.85 8.92
C GLN A 92 3.08 4.36 8.64
N LYS A 93 2.68 3.93 7.45
CA LYS A 93 2.78 2.53 7.02
C LYS A 93 3.39 2.48 5.63
N SER A 94 4.34 1.56 5.46
CA SER A 94 5.00 1.28 4.18
C SER A 94 4.34 0.09 3.51
N PHE A 95 3.61 0.36 2.44
CA PHE A 95 3.01 -0.62 1.56
C PHE A 95 4.05 -1.05 0.51
N CYS A 96 4.06 -2.34 0.18
CA CYS A 96 4.87 -2.94 -0.88
C CYS A 96 4.19 -4.20 -1.41
N ALA A 97 4.79 -4.86 -2.41
CA ALA A 97 4.23 -6.10 -2.96
C ALA A 97 4.09 -7.21 -1.90
N GLU A 98 5.04 -7.30 -0.96
CA GLU A 98 5.04 -8.29 0.10
C GLU A 98 4.04 -7.95 1.23
N ASN A 99 3.73 -6.65 1.40
CA ASN A 99 2.81 -6.15 2.42
C ASN A 99 1.85 -5.12 1.79
N PRO A 100 0.87 -5.57 1.00
CA PRO A 100 -0.02 -4.67 0.26
C PRO A 100 -1.17 -4.12 1.12
N ALA A 101 -1.29 -4.56 2.37
CA ALA A 101 -2.37 -4.18 3.28
C ALA A 101 -1.85 -3.80 4.67
N TRP A 102 -2.43 -2.75 5.25
CA TRP A 102 -2.19 -2.32 6.62
C TRP A 102 -3.49 -1.89 7.28
N GLY A 103 -3.61 -2.14 8.58
CA GLY A 103 -4.88 -1.93 9.27
C GLY A 103 -4.82 -2.04 10.77
N PHE A 104 -6.01 -2.10 11.36
CA PHE A 104 -6.24 -2.29 12.78
C PHE A 104 -7.04 -3.56 12.97
N GLN A 105 -6.35 -4.59 13.43
CA GLN A 105 -6.91 -5.91 13.69
C GLN A 105 -8.04 -5.86 14.75
N LYS A 106 -7.87 -5.08 15.80
CA LYS A 106 -8.87 -4.88 16.86
C LYS A 106 -9.31 -3.42 16.90
N ALA A 107 -9.94 -2.95 15.83
CA ALA A 107 -10.34 -1.54 15.73
C ALA A 107 -11.43 -1.20 16.74
N LEU A 108 -12.49 -2.01 16.80
CA LEU A 108 -13.60 -1.78 17.72
C LEU A 108 -14.23 -3.10 18.18
N PRO A 109 -14.44 -3.35 19.48
CA PRO A 109 -15.14 -4.56 19.94
C PRO A 109 -16.58 -4.60 19.42
N LEU A 110 -17.05 -5.80 19.03
CA LEU A 110 -18.41 -5.93 18.50
C LEU A 110 -19.51 -5.68 19.53
N SER A 111 -19.19 -5.86 20.81
CA SER A 111 -20.09 -5.52 21.92
C SER A 111 -20.53 -4.05 21.90
N LYS A 112 -19.71 -3.15 21.34
CA LYS A 112 -20.08 -1.73 21.16
C LYS A 112 -21.29 -1.55 20.25
N PHE A 113 -21.44 -2.38 19.23
CA PHE A 113 -22.59 -2.30 18.32
C PHE A 113 -23.90 -2.77 18.96
N GLN A 114 -23.85 -3.42 20.13
CA GLN A 114 -25.03 -3.82 20.90
C GLN A 114 -25.47 -2.74 21.90
N GLU A 115 -24.67 -1.69 22.10
CA GLU A 115 -25.03 -0.58 22.99
C GLU A 115 -26.15 0.25 22.34
N GLU A 116 -27.21 0.51 23.09
CA GLU A 116 -28.37 1.26 22.60
C GLU A 116 -27.93 2.66 22.10
N GLY A 117 -28.34 2.99 20.88
CA GLY A 117 -27.99 4.27 20.25
C GLY A 117 -26.56 4.37 19.71
N PHE A 118 -25.77 3.29 19.73
CA PHE A 118 -24.43 3.30 19.12
C PHE A 118 -24.50 3.40 17.59
N LEU A 119 -25.30 2.55 16.95
CA LEU A 119 -25.66 2.68 15.52
C LEU A 119 -27.02 3.33 15.35
N GLU A 120 -27.13 4.22 14.38
CA GLU A 120 -28.39 4.84 13.98
C GLU A 120 -28.87 4.16 12.69
N LYS A 121 -30.12 3.65 12.70
CA LYS A 121 -30.74 2.91 11.58
C LYS A 121 -29.86 1.78 11.03
N ASP A 122 -29.13 1.11 11.94
CA ASP A 122 -28.20 0.02 11.63
C ASP A 122 -27.19 0.37 10.51
N LYS A 123 -26.74 1.63 10.49
CA LYS A 123 -25.81 2.15 9.48
C LYS A 123 -24.46 2.49 10.11
N LEU A 124 -23.40 1.90 9.56
CA LEU A 124 -22.02 2.24 9.88
C LEU A 124 -21.40 2.99 8.69
N ILE A 125 -20.73 4.09 8.98
CA ILE A 125 -19.96 4.86 8.00
C ILE A 125 -18.49 4.82 8.39
N ILE A 126 -17.62 4.51 7.44
CA ILE A 126 -16.18 4.45 7.64
C ILE A 126 -15.53 5.45 6.70
N GLU A 127 -14.85 6.44 7.26
CA GLU A 127 -14.05 7.40 6.53
C GLU A 127 -12.57 7.04 6.61
N VAL A 128 -11.89 7.13 5.46
CA VAL A 128 -10.46 6.92 5.33
C VAL A 128 -9.81 8.27 5.06
N TYR A 129 -8.84 8.62 5.90
CA TYR A 129 -8.03 9.82 5.74
C TYR A 129 -6.60 9.41 5.40
N ILE A 130 -6.15 9.80 4.21
CA ILE A 130 -4.78 9.56 3.76
C ILE A 130 -4.07 10.91 3.66
N ASN A 131 -2.98 11.06 4.40
CA ASN A 131 -2.10 12.21 4.33
C ASN A 131 -0.86 11.80 3.53
N GLY A 132 -0.53 12.63 2.54
CA GLY A 132 0.53 12.41 1.55
C GLY A 132 1.74 11.69 2.12
N GLY A 133 2.00 10.53 1.55
CA GLY A 133 3.21 9.77 1.77
C GLY A 133 4.34 10.35 0.94
N GLU A 134 5.55 10.40 1.50
CA GLU A 134 6.72 10.50 0.66
C GLU A 134 6.70 9.30 -0.28
N VAL A 135 6.61 9.58 -1.58
CA VAL A 135 6.87 8.60 -2.61
C VAL A 135 8.38 8.38 -2.55
N GLU A 136 8.81 7.44 -1.71
CA GLU A 136 10.06 6.74 -1.95
C GLU A 136 9.83 5.85 -3.16
N ASP A 137 9.84 6.49 -4.32
CA ASP A 137 10.01 5.79 -5.58
C ASP A 137 11.44 5.27 -5.58
N VAL A 138 11.62 4.07 -5.04
CA VAL A 138 12.83 3.29 -5.31
C VAL A 138 12.94 3.03 -6.83
N SER A 139 11.87 3.29 -7.60
CA SER A 139 11.87 3.19 -9.05
C SER A 139 12.52 4.35 -9.82
N ASN A 140 12.88 5.51 -9.23
CA ASN A 140 13.74 6.50 -9.94
C ASN A 140 14.35 7.60 -9.04
N LYS A 141 15.36 7.25 -8.25
CA LYS A 141 16.63 7.97 -8.46
C LYS A 141 17.42 7.09 -9.43
N LYS A 142 17.47 7.46 -10.71
CA LYS A 142 18.45 6.92 -11.67
C LYS A 142 19.87 7.29 -11.21
N LYS A 143 20.32 6.75 -10.08
CA LYS A 143 21.73 6.69 -9.74
C LYS A 143 22.25 5.47 -10.47
N THR A 144 22.60 5.69 -11.72
CA THR A 144 23.45 4.76 -12.44
C THR A 144 24.86 4.92 -11.90
N VAL A 145 25.50 3.80 -11.56
CA VAL A 145 26.91 3.74 -11.22
C VAL A 145 27.65 3.26 -12.46
N ASP A 146 28.78 3.88 -12.77
CA ASP A 146 29.66 3.38 -13.82
C ASP A 146 30.44 2.17 -13.28
N ILE A 147 30.31 1.03 -13.96
CA ILE A 147 31.09 -0.17 -13.68
C ILE A 147 31.77 -0.56 -14.99
N ASN A 148 33.10 -0.48 -15.03
CA ASN A 148 33.90 -0.83 -16.22
C ASN A 148 33.42 -0.11 -17.50
N GLY A 149 32.94 1.13 -17.38
CA GLY A 149 32.44 1.92 -18.51
C GLY A 149 30.98 1.65 -18.90
N PHE A 150 30.23 0.85 -18.13
CA PHE A 150 28.80 0.63 -18.29
C PHE A 150 28.01 1.36 -17.21
N GLN A 151 26.94 2.07 -17.60
CA GLN A 151 26.00 2.64 -16.64
C GLN A 151 25.02 1.58 -16.16
N VAL A 152 25.09 1.26 -14.87
CA VAL A 152 24.31 0.20 -14.23
C VAL A 152 23.48 0.82 -13.12
N PHE A 153 22.20 0.45 -13.04
CA PHE A 153 21.37 0.90 -11.92
C PHE A 153 21.95 0.42 -10.59
N ALA A 154 21.97 1.29 -9.57
CA ALA A 154 22.46 0.93 -8.23
C ALA A 154 21.87 -0.38 -7.69
N SER A 155 20.60 -0.67 -8.00
CA SER A 155 19.89 -1.91 -7.63
C SER A 155 20.42 -3.18 -8.31
N GLN A 156 21.24 -3.05 -9.36
CA GLN A 156 21.78 -4.15 -10.15
C GLN A 156 23.31 -4.30 -10.03
N VAL A 157 23.99 -3.39 -9.31
CA VAL A 157 25.46 -3.37 -9.16
C VAL A 157 26.02 -4.71 -8.68
N THR A 158 25.41 -5.34 -7.68
CA THR A 158 25.89 -6.64 -7.15
C THR A 158 25.78 -7.76 -8.18
N LYS A 159 24.71 -7.79 -8.98
CA LYS A 159 24.53 -8.80 -10.04
C LYS A 159 25.55 -8.60 -11.16
N VAL A 160 25.74 -7.35 -11.59
CA VAL A 160 26.73 -7.01 -12.62
C VAL A 160 28.16 -7.29 -12.15
N GLY A 161 28.49 -6.95 -10.91
CA GLY A 161 29.81 -7.23 -10.32
C GLY A 161 30.11 -8.73 -10.29
N LYS A 162 29.10 -9.57 -10.00
CA LYS A 162 29.23 -11.02 -10.06
C LYS A 162 29.49 -11.51 -11.49
N ILE A 163 28.74 -11.02 -12.48
CA ILE A 163 28.94 -11.36 -13.90
C ILE A 163 30.37 -11.04 -14.35
N PHE A 164 30.88 -9.84 -14.06
CA PHE A 164 32.24 -9.46 -14.44
C PHE A 164 33.34 -10.20 -13.67
N THR A 165 33.02 -10.75 -12.50
CA THR A 165 33.94 -11.60 -11.75
C THR A 165 34.01 -13.01 -12.34
N GLU A 166 32.85 -13.56 -12.75
CA GLU A 166 32.75 -14.90 -13.35
C GLU A 166 33.20 -14.89 -14.83
N HIS A 167 33.00 -13.78 -15.53
CA HIS A 167 33.26 -13.60 -16.96
C HIS A 167 33.94 -12.24 -17.24
N PRO A 168 35.23 -12.09 -16.91
CA PRO A 168 35.95 -10.82 -17.08
C PRO A 168 36.14 -10.40 -18.55
N ASP A 169 36.09 -11.37 -19.47
CA ASP A 169 36.17 -11.19 -20.92
C ASP A 169 35.03 -10.33 -21.50
N ILE A 170 33.84 -10.37 -20.89
CA ILE A 170 32.67 -9.58 -21.30
C ILE A 170 32.96 -8.07 -21.37
N ALA A 171 33.73 -7.53 -20.41
CA ALA A 171 34.11 -6.12 -20.41
C ALA A 171 35.34 -5.81 -21.28
N LEU A 172 36.16 -6.83 -21.57
CA LEU A 172 37.41 -6.67 -22.30
C LEU A 172 37.21 -6.67 -23.82
N ASP A 173 36.36 -7.57 -24.32
CA ASP A 173 36.20 -7.81 -25.76
C ASP A 173 35.09 -6.94 -26.38
N PHE A 174 34.16 -6.43 -25.57
CA PHE A 174 33.05 -5.61 -26.03
C PHE A 174 33.10 -4.19 -25.47
N LYS A 175 33.63 -3.25 -26.27
CA LYS A 175 33.81 -1.83 -25.90
C LYS A 175 33.01 -0.88 -26.82
N PRO A 176 31.67 -0.94 -26.81
CA PRO A 176 30.86 -0.02 -27.59
C PRO A 176 31.08 1.42 -27.11
N THR A 177 31.12 2.38 -28.03
CA THR A 177 31.30 3.80 -27.71
C THR A 177 29.98 4.53 -27.46
N LYS A 178 28.87 4.00 -27.99
CA LYS A 178 27.53 4.56 -27.82
C LYS A 178 26.89 4.11 -26.51
N GLN A 179 26.39 5.06 -25.73
CA GLN A 179 25.79 4.81 -24.42
C GLN A 179 24.54 3.93 -24.50
N GLU A 180 23.70 4.12 -25.52
CA GLU A 180 22.48 3.32 -25.73
C GLU A 180 22.79 1.83 -25.94
N VAL A 181 23.89 1.53 -26.66
CA VAL A 181 24.34 0.16 -26.91
C VAL A 181 24.85 -0.48 -25.62
N LYS A 182 25.62 0.27 -24.82
CA LYS A 182 26.06 -0.16 -23.49
C LYS A 182 24.88 -0.52 -22.59
N THR A 183 23.87 0.34 -22.54
CA THR A 183 22.67 0.11 -21.71
C THR A 183 21.85 -1.08 -22.22
N ALA A 184 21.63 -1.20 -23.53
CA ALA A 184 20.89 -2.32 -24.11
C ALA A 184 21.58 -3.67 -23.85
N TYR A 185 22.91 -3.71 -24.00
CA TYR A 185 23.72 -4.90 -23.74
C TYR A 185 23.62 -5.36 -22.28
N MET A 186 23.76 -4.43 -21.32
CA MET A 186 23.61 -4.76 -19.90
C MET A 186 22.21 -5.26 -19.54
N ASN A 187 21.17 -4.68 -20.16
CA ASN A 187 19.80 -5.14 -19.94
C ASN A 187 19.55 -6.57 -20.47
N VAL A 188 20.30 -7.01 -21.48
CA VAL A 188 20.25 -8.39 -21.99
C VAL A 188 20.97 -9.35 -21.04
N LEU A 189 22.15 -8.98 -20.53
CA LEU A 189 22.93 -9.81 -19.60
C LEU A 189 22.26 -10.00 -18.22
N LEU A 190 21.31 -9.14 -17.86
CA LEU A 190 20.66 -9.12 -16.54
C LEU A 190 19.26 -9.76 -16.53
N ARG A 191 18.82 -10.35 -17.65
CA ARG A 191 17.61 -11.18 -17.73
C ARG A 191 17.93 -12.60 -17.28
#